data_AF-A0AAW4QAJ6-F1
#
_entry.id   AF-A0AAW4QAJ6-F1
#
_cell.length_a   1.000
_cell.length_b   1.000
_cell.length_c   1.000
_cell.angle_alpha   90.00
_cell.angle_beta   90.00
_cell.angle_gamma   90.00
#
_symmetry.space_group_name_H-M   'P 1'
#
loop_
_entity.id
_entity.type
_entity.pdbx_description
1 polymer ?
#
loop_
_entity_poly.entity_id
_entity_poly.type
_entity_poly.pdbx_seq_one_letter_code
_entity_poly.pdbx_strand_id
1 'polypeptide(L)' 'MVDVVRACVALMHQKRRVGPSNVRSELGRGSMSTISRHLRTLALHEGHREPRY' A
#
# COMPACT_ATOMS: atom_id res chain seq x y z
N MET A 1 -9.03 3.66 8.24
CA MET A 1 -7.87 2.73 8.28
C MET A 1 -8.19 1.40 7.61
N VAL A 2 -9.35 0.78 7.91
CA VAL A 2 -9.78 -0.50 7.33
C VAL A 2 -9.71 -0.51 5.79
N ASP A 3 -10.10 0.57 5.13
CA ASP A 3 -10.11 0.65 3.66
C ASP A 3 -8.69 0.57 3.05
N VAL A 4 -7.68 1.17 3.71
CA VAL A 4 -6.28 1.12 3.26
C VAL A 4 -5.72 -0.28 3.42
N VAL A 5 -6.02 -0.95 4.52
CA VAL A 5 -5.59 -2.33 4.77
C VAL A 5 -6.22 -3.28 3.75
N ARG A 6 -7.53 -3.14 3.48
CA ARG A 6 -8.21 -3.97 2.46
C ARG A 6 -7.65 -3.74 1.07
N ALA A 7 -7.35 -2.49 0.70
CA ALA A 7 -6.68 -2.18 -0.56
C ALA A 7 -5.27 -2.79 -0.63
N CYS A 8 -4.49 -2.74 0.46
CA CYS A 8 -3.17 -3.38 0.51
C CYS A 8 -3.28 -4.90 0.33
N VAL A 9 -4.20 -5.55 1.05
CA VAL A 9 -4.44 -7.01 0.94
C VAL A 9 -4.92 -7.38 -0.47
N ALA A 10 -5.81 -6.59 -1.07
CA ALA A 10 -6.24 -6.80 -2.45
C ALA A 10 -5.07 -6.71 -3.44
N LEU A 11 -4.19 -5.72 -3.28
CA LEU A 11 -2.98 -5.59 -4.11
C LEU A 11 -2.03 -6.78 -3.92
N MET A 12 -1.84 -7.25 -2.69
CA MET A 12 -1.04 -8.46 -2.41
C MET A 12 -1.63 -9.70 -3.08
N HIS A 13 -2.95 -9.89 -2.99
CA HIS A 13 -3.65 -10.99 -3.66
C HIS A 13 -3.53 -10.92 -5.20
N GLN A 14 -3.55 -9.70 -5.76
CA GLN A 14 -3.34 -9.46 -7.18
C GLN A 14 -1.86 -9.59 -7.61
N LYS A 15 -0.94 -9.92 -6.69
CA LYS A 15 0.52 -9.89 -6.90
C LYS A 15 1.03 -8.54 -7.42
N ARG A 16 0.34 -7.45 -7.08
CA ARG A 16 0.72 -6.09 -7.44
C ARG A 16 1.50 -5.45 -6.31
N ARG A 17 2.41 -4.56 -6.67
CA ARG A 17 3.26 -3.82 -5.74
C ARG A 17 2.41 -2.95 -4.81
N VAL A 18 2.58 -3.10 -3.50
CA VAL A 18 1.87 -2.27 -2.51
C VAL A 18 2.60 -0.94 -2.37
N GLY A 19 2.08 0.08 -3.05
CA GLY A 19 2.63 1.44 -3.01
C GLY A 19 1.51 2.48 -2.92
N PRO A 20 1.82 3.71 -2.47
CA PRO A 20 0.81 4.75 -2.24
C PRO A 20 -0.05 5.05 -3.48
N SER A 21 0.54 5.05 -4.67
CA SER A 21 -0.20 5.23 -5.93
C SER A 21 -1.14 4.07 -6.23
N ASN A 22 -0.68 2.82 -6.08
CA ASN A 22 -1.51 1.64 -6.34
C ASN A 22 -2.64 1.51 -5.31
N VAL A 23 -2.33 1.80 -4.05
CA VAL A 23 -3.31 1.82 -2.97
C VAL A 23 -4.36 2.90 -3.23
N ARG A 24 -3.97 4.08 -3.71
CA ARG A 24 -4.91 5.13 -4.11
C ARG A 24 -5.78 4.68 -5.30
N SER A 25 -5.19 4.05 -6.31
CA SER A 25 -5.94 3.52 -7.45
C SER A 25 -6.96 2.46 -7.02
N GLU A 26 -6.59 1.58 -6.10
CA GLU A 26 -7.48 0.54 -5.57
C GLU A 26 -8.58 1.12 -4.66
N LEU A 27 -8.26 2.15 -3.87
CA LEU A 27 -9.23 2.84 -3.02
C LEU A 27 -10.19 3.74 -3.80
N GLY A 28 -9.77 4.29 -4.94
CA GLY A 28 -10.51 5.28 -5.74
C GLY A 28 -10.68 6.66 -5.09
N ARG A 29 -10.25 6.82 -3.83
CA ARG A 29 -10.42 8.04 -3.02
C ARG A 29 -9.40 8.13 -1.89
N GLY A 30 -9.27 9.32 -1.30
CA GLY A 30 -8.38 9.59 -0.17
C GLY A 30 -7.15 10.40 -0.54
N SER A 31 -6.63 11.18 0.42
CA SER A 31 -5.44 12.01 0.22
C SER A 31 -4.17 11.16 0.18
N MET A 32 -3.23 11.53 -0.70
CA MET A 32 -1.95 10.84 -0.81
C MET A 32 -1.18 10.88 0.51
N SER A 33 -1.24 12.00 1.24
CA SER A 33 -0.60 12.16 2.54
C SER A 33 -1.17 11.19 3.59
N THR A 34 -2.48 10.97 3.57
CA THR A 34 -3.16 10.02 4.46
C THR A 34 -2.77 8.58 4.13
N ILE A 35 -2.73 8.23 2.84
CA ILE A 35 -2.32 6.91 2.37
C ILE A 35 -0.87 6.64 2.74
N SER A 36 0.05 7.56 2.46
CA SER A 36 1.47 7.43 2.82
C SER A 36 1.67 7.31 4.33
N ARG A 37 0.93 8.07 5.14
CA ARG A 37 0.97 7.95 6.61
C ARG A 37 0.51 6.56 7.06
N HIS A 38 -0.59 6.06 6.51
CA HIS A 38 -1.09 4.72 6.86
C HIS A 38 -0.17 3.60 6.39
N LEU A 39 0.41 3.70 5.20
CA LEU A 39 1.41 2.74 4.71
C LEU A 39 2.65 2.71 5.59
N ARG A 40 3.10 3.87 6.07
CA ARG A 40 4.20 3.97 7.03
C ARG A 40 3.84 3.32 8.36
N THR A 41 2.63 3.55 8.88
CA THR A 41 2.12 2.89 10.10
C THR A 41 2.04 1.37 9.94
N LEU A 42 1.66 0.88 8.77
CA LEU A 42 1.57 -0.55 8.48
C LEU A 42 2.92 -1.21 8.18
N ALA A 43 4.02 -0.44 8.20
CA ALA A 43 5.35 -0.87 7.74
C ALA A 43 5.36 -1.48 6.32
N LEU A 44 4.29 -1.24 5.55
CA LEU A 44 4.15 -1.62 4.13
C LEU A 44 4.86 -0.61 3.22
N HIS A 45 5.43 0.45 3.79
CA HIS A 45 6.33 1.32 3.05
C HIS A 45 7.52 0.48 2.62
N GLU A 46 7.59 0.25 1.32
CA GLU A 46 8.50 -0.65 0.65
C GLU A 46 9.97 -0.41 0.99
N GLY A 47 10.36 -1.00 2.11
CA GLY A 47 11.70 -1.39 2.51
C GLY A 47 11.85 -2.91 2.46
N HIS A 48 10.91 -3.65 1.84
CA HIS A 48 11.18 -5.01 1.38
C HIS A 48 12.08 -4.92 0.13
N ARG A 49 13.29 -4.43 0.37
CA ARG A 49 14.48 -4.76 -0.38
C ARG A 49 14.57 -6.28 -0.31
N GLU A 50 14.06 -6.94 -1.33
CA GLU A 50 14.53 -8.27 -1.65
C GLU A 50 16.04 -8.11 -1.91
N PRO A 51 16.94 -8.71 -1.11
CA PRO A 51 18.31 -8.84 -1.57
C PRO A 51 18.24 -9.75 -2.79
N ARG A 52 18.32 -9.15 -3.98
CA ARG A 52 18.66 -9.87 -5.19
C ARG A 52 20.01 -10.53 -4.93
N TYR A 53 19.98 -11.82 -4.60
CA TYR A 53 21.12 -12.72 -4.72
C TYR A 53 21.42 -12.93 -6.21
#